data_AF-A0A094MGZ6-F1
#
_entry.id   AF-A0A094MGZ6-F1
#
_cell.length_a   1.000
_cell.length_b   1.000
_cell.length_c   1.000
_cell.angle_alpha   90.00
_cell.angle_beta   90.00
_cell.angle_gamma   90.00
#
_symmetry.space_group_name_H-M   'P 1'
#
loop_
_entity.id
_entity.type
_entity.pdbx_description
1 polymer ?
#
loop_
_entity_poly.entity_id
_entity_poly.type
_entity_poly.pdbx_seq_one_letter_code
_entity_poly.pdbx_strand_id
1 'polypeptide(L)'
;QAKRRSWCRSSLKGTKRRKSLPPVHQDVTELSKLISLDLPEIERLSILLLSSFQFSAQKLEDILKQNDGFSPEAFRANVHSVSEDLKRYMQKLKRDGTLKSCVEDPQGILLDSALDESVAQVKEYITRFTAECRSWDQLLLHHQESAEEMSRQLEECKRNGGEAEPLSYLQTSQAKVLGTKPNYQKILDDQGQVLSCMELVV
;
A
#
# COMPACT_ATOMS: atom_id res chain seq x y z
N GLN A 1 -42.41 3.19 -9.35
CA GLN A 1 -41.27 2.79 -8.49
C GLN A 1 -40.18 2.19 -9.40
N ALA A 2 -39.09 2.94 -9.62
CA ALA A 2 -38.06 2.61 -10.63
C ALA A 2 -37.00 1.65 -10.06
N LYS A 3 -36.87 0.46 -10.64
CA LYS A 3 -35.92 -0.57 -10.21
C LYS A 3 -34.54 -0.31 -10.85
N ARG A 4 -33.60 0.23 -10.06
CA ARG A 4 -32.19 0.44 -10.47
C ARG A 4 -31.56 -0.89 -10.88
N ARG A 5 -31.02 -0.98 -12.09
CA ARG A 5 -30.12 -2.07 -12.51
C ARG A 5 -28.70 -1.69 -12.10
N SER A 6 -28.18 -2.36 -11.07
CA SER A 6 -26.78 -2.25 -10.67
C SER A 6 -25.88 -2.89 -11.73
N TRP A 7 -24.95 -2.12 -12.28
CA TRP A 7 -23.86 -2.63 -13.12
C TRP A 7 -22.85 -3.36 -12.23
N CYS A 8 -23.04 -4.66 -12.03
CA CYS A 8 -22.03 -5.51 -11.41
C CYS A 8 -20.89 -5.74 -12.40
N ARG A 9 -19.67 -5.28 -12.03
CA ARG A 9 -18.43 -5.65 -12.71
C ARG A 9 -18.23 -7.15 -12.58
N SER A 10 -18.31 -7.89 -13.68
CA SER A 10 -17.95 -9.29 -13.72
C SER A 10 -16.43 -9.43 -13.48
N SER A 11 -16.12 -10.20 -12.44
CA SER A 11 -14.77 -10.51 -11.97
C SER A 11 -14.01 -11.39 -12.98
N LEU A 12 -12.76 -11.02 -13.24
CA LEU A 12 -11.75 -11.75 -14.01
C LEU A 12 -11.39 -13.09 -13.32
N LYS A 13 -12.17 -14.15 -13.57
CA LYS A 13 -11.69 -15.53 -13.48
C LYS A 13 -12.11 -16.28 -14.73
N GLY A 14 -11.23 -16.25 -15.72
CA GLY A 14 -11.37 -16.98 -16.96
C GLY A 14 -10.07 -16.91 -17.73
N THR A 15 -9.50 -18.08 -18.01
CA THR A 15 -8.26 -18.38 -18.74
C THR A 15 -8.30 -17.95 -20.22
N LYS A 16 -8.67 -16.70 -20.49
CA LYS A 16 -8.52 -16.04 -21.78
C LYS A 16 -7.54 -14.89 -21.57
N ARG A 17 -6.33 -15.04 -22.12
CA ARG A 17 -5.35 -13.96 -22.25
C ARG A 17 -6.09 -12.66 -22.59
N ARG A 18 -5.82 -11.59 -21.84
CA ARG A 18 -6.30 -10.25 -22.18
C ARG A 18 -5.91 -10.01 -23.64
N LYS A 19 -6.87 -10.06 -24.55
CA LYS A 19 -6.64 -9.65 -25.93
C LYS A 19 -6.38 -8.15 -25.81
N SER A 20 -5.12 -7.75 -25.99
CA SER A 20 -4.77 -6.35 -26.13
C SER A 20 -5.71 -5.74 -27.16
N LEU A 21 -6.13 -4.50 -26.95
CA LEU A 21 -6.83 -3.76 -27.99
C LEU A 21 -5.96 -3.81 -29.26
N PRO A 22 -6.57 -4.01 -30.45
CA PRO A 22 -5.81 -3.95 -31.69
C PRO A 22 -5.06 -2.61 -31.75
N PRO A 23 -3.81 -2.59 -32.24
CA PRO A 23 -3.03 -1.36 -32.33
C PRO A 23 -3.86 -0.27 -33.02
N VAL A 24 -3.93 0.90 -32.39
CA VAL A 24 -4.77 2.03 -32.85
C VAL A 24 -4.38 2.48 -34.27
N HIS A 25 -3.15 2.17 -34.69
CA HIS A 25 -2.65 2.38 -36.05
C HIS A 25 -1.86 1.16 -36.53
N GLN A 26 -2.49 0.31 -37.32
CA GLN A 26 -1.87 -0.89 -37.89
C GLN A 26 -0.67 -0.53 -38.78
N ASP A 27 -0.80 0.51 -39.59
CA ASP A 27 0.22 1.04 -40.50
C ASP A 27 1.52 1.44 -39.78
N VAL A 28 1.41 2.01 -38.57
CA VAL A 28 2.59 2.41 -37.77
C VAL A 28 3.33 1.18 -37.22
N THR A 29 2.60 0.11 -36.95
CA THR A 29 3.18 -1.15 -36.49
C THR A 29 3.87 -1.92 -37.63
N GLU A 30 3.55 -1.61 -38.89
CA GLU A 30 4.20 -2.22 -40.06
C GLU A 30 5.60 -1.66 -40.28
N LEU A 31 5.83 -0.37 -39.97
CA LEU A 31 7.15 0.27 -40.10
C LEU A 31 8.25 -0.48 -39.35
N SER A 32 7.98 -0.92 -38.13
CA SER A 32 8.98 -1.66 -37.32
C SER A 32 9.19 -3.10 -37.80
N LYS A 33 8.16 -3.72 -38.40
CA LYS A 33 8.22 -5.07 -38.96
C LYS A 33 9.00 -5.14 -40.28
N LEU A 34 9.01 -4.05 -41.05
CA LEU A 34 9.75 -3.95 -42.31
C LEU A 34 11.26 -3.81 -42.10
N ILE A 35 11.71 -3.55 -40.87
CA ILE A 35 13.12 -3.41 -40.53
C ILE A 35 13.69 -4.79 -40.22
N SER A 36 14.79 -5.16 -40.88
CA SER A 36 15.46 -6.44 -40.65
C SER A 36 15.91 -6.57 -39.18
N LEU A 37 15.67 -7.75 -38.62
CA LEU A 37 16.11 -8.12 -37.27
C LEU A 37 17.61 -8.50 -37.23
N ASP A 38 18.23 -8.71 -38.39
CA ASP A 38 19.65 -9.08 -38.49
C ASP A 38 20.59 -7.88 -38.27
N LEU A 39 20.03 -6.67 -38.24
CA LEU A 39 20.76 -5.43 -38.01
C LEU A 39 20.98 -5.16 -36.51
N PRO A 40 22.09 -4.51 -36.12
CA PRO A 40 22.28 -4.03 -34.76
C PRO A 40 21.13 -3.13 -34.32
N GLU A 41 20.74 -3.19 -33.05
CA GLU A 41 19.55 -2.49 -32.56
C GLU A 41 19.65 -0.95 -32.69
N ILE A 42 20.86 -0.39 -32.59
CA ILE A 42 21.16 1.02 -32.89
C ILE A 42 20.86 1.35 -34.36
N GLU A 43 21.25 0.47 -35.29
CA GLU A 43 20.96 0.63 -36.72
C GLU A 43 19.46 0.51 -36.99
N ARG A 44 18.79 -0.43 -36.33
CA ARG A 44 17.33 -0.60 -36.41
C ARG A 44 16.59 0.64 -35.91
N LEU A 45 17.02 1.23 -34.79
CA LEU A 45 16.45 2.47 -34.26
C LEU A 45 16.67 3.65 -35.22
N SER A 46 17.86 3.78 -35.79
CA SER A 46 18.16 4.82 -36.77
C SER A 46 17.31 4.71 -38.03
N ILE A 47 17.11 3.49 -38.54
CA ILE A 47 16.25 3.24 -39.70
C ILE A 47 14.80 3.52 -39.34
N LEU A 48 14.35 3.09 -38.15
CA LEU A 48 12.99 3.33 -37.68
C LEU A 48 12.66 4.82 -37.60
N LEU A 49 13.56 5.66 -37.09
CA LEU A 49 13.37 7.11 -37.02
C LEU A 49 13.26 7.74 -38.42
N LEU A 50 14.12 7.31 -39.35
CA LEU A 50 14.08 7.79 -40.74
C LEU A 50 12.78 7.37 -41.45
N SER A 51 12.40 6.09 -41.34
CA SER A 51 11.17 5.56 -41.92
C SER A 51 9.93 6.21 -41.30
N SER A 52 9.95 6.51 -39.99
CA SER A 52 8.86 7.21 -39.30
C SER A 52 8.70 8.65 -39.79
N PHE A 53 9.81 9.35 -40.01
CA PHE A 53 9.80 10.68 -40.62
C PHE A 53 9.20 10.65 -42.03
N GLN A 54 9.65 9.72 -42.88
CA GLN A 54 9.15 9.59 -44.25
C GLN A 54 7.66 9.24 -44.28
N PHE A 55 7.22 8.29 -43.44
CA PHE A 55 5.82 7.94 -43.30
C PHE A 55 4.96 9.13 -42.86
N SER A 56 5.44 9.90 -41.89
CA SER A 56 4.72 11.09 -41.40
C SER A 56 4.65 12.19 -42.47
N ALA A 57 5.73 12.37 -43.24
CA ALA A 57 5.77 13.32 -44.35
C ALA A 57 4.80 12.93 -45.47
N GLN A 58 4.71 11.64 -45.82
CA GLN A 58 3.73 11.13 -46.80
C GLN A 58 2.30 11.35 -46.31
N LYS A 59 2.01 11.00 -45.06
CA LYS A 59 0.69 11.20 -44.45
C LYS A 59 0.30 12.68 -44.43
N LEU A 60 1.25 13.57 -44.17
CA LEU A 60 1.05 15.01 -44.22
C LEU A 60 0.84 15.50 -45.67
N GLU A 61 1.59 14.98 -46.65
CA GLU A 61 1.40 15.29 -48.07
C GLU A 61 -0.03 14.98 -48.51
N ASP A 62 -0.58 13.83 -48.12
CA ASP A 62 -1.93 13.41 -48.50
C ASP A 62 -3.04 14.31 -47.92
N ILE A 63 -2.82 14.85 -46.72
CA ILE A 63 -3.73 15.83 -46.11
C ILE A 63 -3.63 17.18 -46.82
N LEU A 64 -2.40 17.63 -47.13
CA LEU A 64 -2.15 18.95 -47.71
C LEU A 64 -2.53 19.04 -49.19
N LYS A 65 -2.56 17.92 -49.93
CA LYS A 65 -3.06 17.85 -51.31
C LYS A 65 -4.50 18.38 -51.48
N GLN A 66 -5.28 18.40 -50.40
CA GLN A 66 -6.66 18.90 -50.40
C GLN A 66 -6.78 20.42 -50.23
N ASN A 67 -5.67 21.13 -50.01
CA ASN A 67 -5.67 22.56 -49.73
C ASN A 67 -5.28 23.39 -50.96
N ASP A 68 -5.95 24.53 -51.15
CA ASP A 68 -5.65 25.46 -52.23
C ASP A 68 -4.29 26.14 -52.00
N GLY A 69 -3.43 26.13 -53.02
CA GLY A 69 -2.10 26.74 -52.97
C GLY A 69 -0.96 25.82 -52.49
N PHE A 70 -1.22 24.52 -52.29
CA PHE A 70 -0.16 23.55 -52.02
C PHE A 70 0.66 23.22 -53.27
N SER A 71 1.99 23.34 -53.19
CA SER A 71 2.92 22.86 -54.21
C SER A 71 3.54 21.52 -53.77
N PRO A 72 3.15 20.38 -54.37
CA PRO A 72 3.70 19.07 -54.03
C PRO A 72 5.21 18.98 -54.32
N GLU A 73 5.68 19.65 -55.36
CA GLU A 73 7.08 19.64 -55.79
C GLU A 73 7.98 20.32 -54.76
N ALA A 74 7.59 21.53 -54.31
CA ALA A 74 8.31 22.24 -53.27
C ALA A 74 8.29 21.49 -51.93
N PHE A 75 7.16 20.86 -51.59
CA PHE A 75 7.06 20.04 -50.39
C PHE A 75 8.00 18.83 -50.45
N ARG A 76 8.03 18.08 -51.55
CA ARG A 76 8.93 16.94 -51.74
C ARG A 76 10.39 17.34 -51.71
N ALA A 77 10.75 18.48 -52.30
CA ALA A 77 12.10 19.03 -52.22
C ALA A 77 12.51 19.34 -50.76
N ASN A 78 11.61 19.96 -49.99
CA ASN A 78 11.84 20.24 -48.58
C ASN A 78 11.96 18.96 -47.73
N VAL A 79 11.05 18.00 -47.92
CA VAL A 79 11.10 16.69 -47.23
C VAL A 79 12.39 15.95 -47.56
N HIS A 80 12.83 15.97 -48.82
CA HIS A 80 14.10 15.38 -49.22
C HIS A 80 15.28 16.08 -48.51
N SER A 81 15.32 17.42 -48.49
CA SER A 81 16.36 18.18 -47.79
C SER A 81 16.43 17.83 -46.30
N VAL A 82 15.28 17.86 -45.62
CA VAL A 82 15.19 17.55 -44.18
C VAL A 82 15.52 16.07 -43.91
N SER A 83 15.13 15.15 -44.80
CA SER A 83 15.51 13.74 -44.73
C SER A 83 17.03 13.56 -44.79
N GLU A 84 17.72 14.29 -45.68
CA GLU A 84 19.18 14.25 -45.76
C GLU A 84 19.86 14.84 -44.50
N ASP A 85 19.34 15.94 -43.96
CA ASP A 85 19.83 16.49 -42.69
C ASP A 85 19.60 15.53 -41.53
N LEU A 86 18.41 14.92 -41.45
CA LEU A 86 18.10 13.90 -40.44
C LEU A 86 19.05 12.72 -40.53
N LYS A 87 19.39 12.23 -41.73
CA LYS A 87 20.42 11.20 -41.91
C LYS A 87 21.77 11.64 -41.33
N ARG A 88 22.21 12.87 -41.58
CA ARG A 88 23.47 13.40 -41.01
C ARG A 88 23.41 13.48 -39.48
N TYR A 89 22.28 13.93 -38.92
CA TYR A 89 22.09 13.96 -37.47
C TYR A 89 22.07 12.57 -36.86
N MET A 90 21.43 11.58 -37.50
CA MET A 90 21.47 10.19 -37.04
C MET A 90 22.90 9.65 -37.00
N GLN A 91 23.73 9.96 -38.01
CA GLN A 91 25.14 9.59 -37.99
C GLN A 91 25.92 10.28 -36.87
N LYS A 92 25.59 11.53 -36.54
CA LYS A 92 26.17 12.23 -35.38
C LYS A 92 25.76 11.56 -34.06
N LEU A 93 24.47 11.27 -33.88
CA LEU A 93 23.88 10.61 -32.71
C LEU A 93 24.42 9.19 -32.48
N LYS A 94 24.81 8.50 -33.56
CA LYS A 94 25.51 7.21 -33.46
C LYS A 94 26.92 7.37 -32.93
N ARG A 95 27.64 8.41 -33.36
CA ARG A 95 29.04 8.67 -32.97
C ARG A 95 29.17 9.24 -31.56
N ASP A 96 28.24 10.09 -31.14
CA ASP A 96 28.23 10.68 -29.81
C ASP A 96 27.69 9.75 -28.71
N GLY A 97 27.19 8.57 -29.09
CA GLY A 97 26.69 7.56 -28.16
C GLY A 97 25.28 7.81 -27.65
N THR A 98 24.61 8.89 -28.05
CA THR A 98 23.23 9.19 -27.65
C THR A 98 22.29 8.08 -28.10
N LEU A 99 22.40 7.62 -29.36
CA LEU A 99 21.54 6.57 -29.88
C LEU A 99 21.78 5.22 -29.19
N LYS A 100 23.02 4.99 -28.76
CA LYS A 100 23.44 3.80 -28.02
C LYS A 100 22.81 3.79 -26.62
N SER A 101 22.76 4.94 -25.94
CA SER A 101 22.11 5.08 -24.63
C SER A 101 20.59 4.80 -24.62
N CYS A 102 19.93 4.90 -25.78
CA CYS A 102 18.49 4.59 -25.90
C CYS A 102 18.21 3.09 -26.03
N VAL A 103 19.19 2.32 -26.52
CA VAL A 103 19.09 0.90 -26.84
C VAL A 103 19.66 0.06 -25.71
N GLU A 104 20.76 0.54 -25.12
CA GLU A 104 21.27 -0.05 -23.91
C GLU A 104 20.22 0.14 -22.83
N ASP A 105 19.75 -0.99 -22.26
CA ASP A 105 19.12 -1.00 -20.96
C ASP A 105 20.01 -0.14 -20.04
N PRO A 106 19.47 0.75 -19.20
CA PRO A 106 20.25 1.42 -18.16
C PRO A 106 20.74 0.41 -17.11
N GLN A 107 21.38 -0.68 -17.53
CA GLN A 107 22.35 -1.45 -16.77
C GLN A 107 23.57 -0.55 -16.57
N GLY A 108 23.42 0.43 -15.67
CA GLY A 108 24.51 1.30 -15.29
C GLY A 108 24.40 2.75 -15.77
N ILE A 109 23.19 3.31 -15.92
CA ILE A 109 23.07 4.59 -15.20
C ILE A 109 23.19 4.15 -13.75
N LEU A 110 24.37 4.37 -13.18
CA LEU A 110 24.57 4.43 -11.75
C LEU A 110 23.53 5.42 -11.20
N LEU A 111 22.27 5.00 -11.03
CA LEU A 111 21.61 5.28 -9.78
C LEU A 111 22.62 4.74 -8.79
N ASP A 112 23.39 5.68 -8.25
CA ASP A 112 24.46 5.46 -7.30
C ASP A 112 24.08 4.25 -6.47
N SER A 113 24.89 3.19 -6.48
CA SER A 113 24.55 1.97 -5.74
C SER A 113 24.19 2.31 -4.28
N ALA A 114 24.76 3.41 -3.76
CA ALA A 114 24.40 4.00 -2.48
C ALA A 114 22.98 4.59 -2.42
N LEU A 115 22.45 5.17 -3.50
CA LEU A 115 21.07 5.65 -3.60
C LEU A 115 20.07 4.49 -3.59
N ASP A 116 20.32 3.41 -4.34
CA ASP A 116 19.41 2.24 -4.32
C ASP A 116 19.43 1.54 -2.95
N GLU A 117 20.62 1.37 -2.36
CA GLU A 117 20.78 0.85 -1.01
C GLU A 117 20.08 1.75 0.03
N SER A 118 20.24 3.07 -0.06
CA SER A 118 19.53 4.03 0.79
C SER A 118 18.02 3.94 0.62
N VAL A 119 17.52 3.78 -0.61
CA VAL A 119 16.08 3.64 -0.88
C VAL A 119 15.56 2.32 -0.31
N ALA A 120 16.31 1.23 -0.43
CA ALA A 120 15.96 -0.05 0.16
C ALA A 120 15.91 0.03 1.69
N GLN A 121 16.89 0.68 2.31
CA GLN A 121 16.95 0.87 3.76
C GLN A 121 15.79 1.73 4.28
N VAL A 122 15.45 2.82 3.58
CA VAL A 122 14.29 3.66 3.91
C VAL A 122 13.00 2.86 3.80
N LYS A 123 12.83 2.02 2.76
CA LYS A 123 11.66 1.14 2.65
C LYS A 123 11.56 0.18 3.82
N GLU A 124 12.67 -0.39 4.27
CA GLU A 124 12.70 -1.27 5.45
C GLU A 124 12.35 -0.52 6.74
N TYR A 125 12.86 0.70 6.94
CA TYR A 125 12.47 1.52 8.09
C TYR A 125 10.99 1.86 8.07
N ILE A 126 10.43 2.20 6.90
CA ILE A 126 8.99 2.48 6.77
C ILE A 126 8.16 1.26 7.16
N THR A 127 8.52 0.05 6.71
CA THR A 127 7.76 -1.16 7.07
C THR A 127 7.89 -1.48 8.56
N ARG A 128 9.08 -1.32 9.14
CA ARG A 128 9.33 -1.51 10.58
C ARG A 128 8.53 -0.54 11.43
N PHE A 129 8.61 0.76 11.14
CA PHE A 129 7.87 1.79 11.86
C PHE A 129 6.36 1.61 11.69
N THR A 130 5.88 1.21 10.51
CA THR A 130 4.45 0.94 10.32
C THR A 130 3.97 -0.23 11.17
N ALA A 131 4.79 -1.28 11.32
CA ALA A 131 4.47 -2.41 12.20
C ALA A 131 4.48 -1.98 13.67
N GLU A 132 5.48 -1.20 14.08
CA GLU A 132 5.60 -0.67 15.43
C GLU A 132 4.43 0.25 15.80
N CYS A 133 4.04 1.18 14.93
CA CYS A 133 2.86 2.04 15.15
C CYS A 133 1.59 1.19 15.38
N ARG A 134 1.38 0.13 14.59
CA ARG A 134 0.23 -0.76 14.78
C ARG A 134 0.28 -1.50 16.12
N SER A 135 1.46 -1.92 16.56
CA SER A 135 1.62 -2.55 17.87
C SER A 135 1.32 -1.56 19.01
N TRP A 136 1.75 -0.30 18.88
CA TRP A 136 1.42 0.76 19.83
C TRP A 136 -0.07 1.08 19.86
N ASP A 137 -0.73 1.16 18.70
CA ASP A 137 -2.18 1.38 18.61
C ASP A 137 -2.95 0.26 19.30
N GLN A 138 -2.55 -1.01 19.09
CA GLN A 138 -3.15 -2.16 19.75
C GLN A 138 -2.95 -2.14 21.28
N LEU A 139 -1.74 -1.82 21.73
CA LEU A 139 -1.43 -1.74 23.15
C LEU A 139 -2.26 -0.64 23.84
N LEU A 140 -2.38 0.53 23.19
CA LEU A 140 -3.15 1.65 23.71
C LEU A 140 -4.64 1.29 23.82
N LEU A 141 -5.22 0.68 22.79
CA LEU A 141 -6.60 0.20 22.82
C LEU A 141 -6.84 -0.80 23.96
N HIS A 142 -5.94 -1.79 24.11
CA HIS A 142 -6.05 -2.78 25.18
C HIS A 142 -6.04 -2.14 26.57
N HIS A 143 -5.14 -1.20 26.83
CA HIS A 143 -5.09 -0.50 28.11
C HIS A 143 -6.33 0.36 28.36
N GLN A 144 -6.86 1.01 27.32
CA GLN A 144 -8.09 1.78 27.42
C GLN A 144 -9.28 0.87 27.76
N GLU A 145 -9.46 -0.23 27.05
CA GLU A 145 -10.52 -1.22 27.31
C GLU A 145 -10.41 -1.79 28.73
N SER A 146 -9.20 -2.16 29.16
CA SER A 146 -8.95 -2.67 30.51
C SER A 146 -9.31 -1.64 31.58
N ALA A 147 -8.95 -0.37 31.37
CA ALA A 147 -9.26 0.71 32.30
C ALA A 147 -10.77 1.00 32.38
N GLU A 148 -11.47 0.96 31.24
CA GLU A 148 -12.92 1.10 31.17
C GLU A 148 -13.63 -0.08 31.87
N GLU A 149 -13.15 -1.31 31.68
CA GLU A 149 -13.70 -2.49 32.32
C GLU A 149 -13.50 -2.47 33.84
N MET A 150 -12.28 -2.15 34.32
CA MET A 150 -12.02 -1.98 35.75
C MET A 150 -12.90 -0.87 36.35
N SER A 151 -13.13 0.22 35.61
CA SER A 151 -14.03 1.29 36.05
C SER A 151 -15.48 0.82 36.15
N ARG A 152 -15.96 0.01 35.18
CA ARG A 152 -17.30 -0.60 35.23
C ARG A 152 -17.45 -1.54 36.42
N GLN A 153 -16.47 -2.41 36.66
CA GLN A 153 -16.46 -3.32 37.81
C GLN A 153 -16.50 -2.55 39.14
N LEU A 154 -15.75 -1.46 39.25
CA LEU A 154 -15.76 -0.61 40.44
C LEU A 154 -17.14 0.03 40.68
N GLU A 155 -17.78 0.56 39.65
CA GLU A 155 -19.12 1.14 39.74
C GLU A 155 -20.19 0.09 40.06
N GLU A 156 -20.05 -1.14 39.53
CA GLU A 156 -20.90 -2.27 39.87
C GLU A 156 -20.75 -2.68 41.34
N CYS A 157 -19.53 -2.78 41.86
CA CYS A 157 -19.26 -3.03 43.28
C CYS A 157 -19.85 -1.95 44.20
N LYS A 158 -19.75 -0.66 43.81
CA LYS A 158 -20.38 0.44 44.55
C LYS A 158 -21.90 0.34 44.53
N ARG A 159 -22.50 0.02 43.39
CA ARG A 159 -23.96 -0.13 43.23
C ARG A 159 -24.52 -1.32 44.02
N ASN A 160 -23.79 -2.43 44.05
CA ASN A 160 -24.13 -3.63 44.82
C ASN A 160 -23.87 -3.46 46.32
N GLY A 161 -23.52 -2.24 46.77
CA GLY A 161 -23.48 -1.88 48.17
C GLY A 161 -22.32 -2.51 48.94
N GLY A 162 -21.17 -2.72 48.27
CA GLY A 162 -19.97 -3.28 48.92
C GLY A 162 -20.32 -4.51 49.74
N GLU A 163 -20.91 -5.52 49.10
CA GLU A 163 -21.28 -6.75 49.77
C GLU A 163 -20.04 -7.28 50.51
N ALA A 164 -20.17 -7.44 51.84
CA ALA A 164 -19.08 -7.92 52.67
C ALA A 164 -18.66 -9.28 52.12
N GLU A 165 -17.47 -9.28 51.51
CA GLU A 165 -16.91 -10.41 50.79
C GLU A 165 -17.08 -11.69 51.63
N PRO A 166 -17.66 -12.76 51.08
CA PRO A 166 -17.82 -14.01 51.81
C PRO A 166 -16.48 -14.43 52.42
N LEU A 167 -16.47 -14.73 53.72
CA LEU A 167 -15.27 -15.16 54.47
C LEU A 167 -14.51 -16.35 53.83
N SER A 168 -15.12 -17.01 52.84
CA SER A 168 -14.55 -18.09 52.03
C SER A 168 -13.50 -17.64 51.01
N TYR A 169 -13.35 -16.35 50.68
CA TYR A 169 -12.33 -15.88 49.72
C TYR A 169 -10.89 -15.98 50.24
N LEU A 170 -10.71 -16.02 51.57
CA LEU A 170 -9.40 -16.15 52.19
C LEU A 170 -8.93 -17.61 52.14
N GLN A 171 -8.68 -18.16 50.94
CA GLN A 171 -7.77 -19.30 50.71
C GLN A 171 -6.31 -18.93 51.07
N THR A 172 -6.15 -18.21 52.17
CA THR A 172 -4.88 -17.90 52.79
C THR A 172 -4.39 -19.15 53.51
N SER A 173 -3.08 -19.26 53.66
CA SER A 173 -2.46 -20.32 54.48
C SER A 173 -2.98 -20.35 55.93
N GLN A 174 -3.64 -19.27 56.39
CA GLN A 174 -4.19 -19.11 57.73
C GLN A 174 -5.72 -19.24 57.80
N ALA A 175 -6.39 -19.68 56.73
CA ALA A 175 -7.84 -19.81 56.66
C ALA A 175 -8.44 -20.55 57.87
N LYS A 176 -7.77 -21.62 58.33
CA LYS A 176 -8.19 -22.40 59.50
C LYS A 176 -8.16 -21.61 60.81
N VAL A 177 -7.16 -20.74 61.00
CA VAL A 177 -7.02 -19.89 62.19
C VAL A 177 -8.07 -18.79 62.18
N LEU A 178 -8.30 -18.17 61.02
CA LEU A 178 -9.30 -17.12 60.87
C LEU A 178 -10.73 -17.68 61.00
N GLY A 179 -10.98 -18.89 60.49
CA GLY A 179 -12.26 -19.59 60.63
C GLY A 179 -12.58 -20.06 62.06
N THR A 180 -11.59 -20.11 62.96
CA THR A 180 -11.78 -20.47 64.38
C THR A 180 -11.92 -19.27 65.31
N LYS A 181 -12.19 -18.06 64.77
CA LYS A 181 -12.37 -16.85 65.57
C LYS A 181 -13.55 -17.01 66.55
N PRO A 182 -13.32 -16.97 67.87
CA PRO A 182 -14.40 -17.08 68.85
C PRO A 182 -15.27 -15.83 68.87
N ASN A 183 -16.54 -16.00 69.25
CA ASN A 183 -17.49 -14.90 69.36
C ASN A 183 -17.32 -14.20 70.72
N TYR A 184 -16.47 -13.17 70.74
CA TYR A 184 -16.20 -12.38 71.94
C TYR A 184 -17.42 -11.62 72.45
N GLN A 185 -18.37 -11.24 71.59
CA GLN A 185 -19.58 -10.55 72.01
C GLN A 185 -20.42 -11.47 72.91
N LYS A 186 -20.62 -12.72 72.46
CA LYS A 186 -21.33 -13.72 73.26
C LYS A 186 -20.67 -13.95 74.62
N ILE A 187 -19.34 -13.98 74.67
CA ILE A 187 -18.60 -14.15 75.94
C ILE A 187 -18.86 -12.97 76.89
N LEU A 188 -18.89 -11.74 76.38
CA LEU A 188 -19.21 -10.55 77.20
C LEU A 188 -20.67 -10.55 77.66
N ASP A 189 -21.60 -10.94 76.79
CA ASP A 189 -23.02 -11.04 77.12
C ASP A 189 -23.27 -12.11 78.20
N ASP A 190 -22.61 -13.27 78.07
CA ASP A 190 -22.66 -14.36 79.05
C ASP A 190 -22.07 -13.91 80.40
N GLN A 191 -20.99 -13.13 80.41
CA GLN A 191 -20.42 -12.55 81.64
C GLN A 191 -21.35 -11.51 82.29
N GLY A 192 -22.04 -10.69 81.49
CA GLY A 192 -23.06 -9.77 81.97
C GLY A 192 -24.21 -10.49 82.65
N GLN A 193 -24.68 -11.61 82.08
CA GLN A 193 -25.68 -12.46 82.72
C GLN A 193 -25.20 -13.09 84.02
N VAL A 194 -23.95 -13.56 84.08
CA VAL A 194 -23.37 -14.11 85.32
C VAL A 194 -23.32 -13.06 86.43
N LEU A 195 -22.92 -11.83 86.11
CA LEU A 195 -22.91 -10.72 87.07
C LEU A 195 -24.33 -10.39 87.57
N SER A 196 -25.31 -10.36 86.67
CA SER A 196 -26.71 -10.16 87.01
C SER A 196 -27.26 -11.28 87.90
N CYS A 197 -26.88 -12.54 87.65
CA CYS A 197 -27.22 -13.68 88.51
C CYS A 197 -26.54 -13.62 89.88
N MET A 198 -25.31 -13.11 89.97
CA MET A 198 -24.58 -12.94 91.24
C MET A 198 -25.21 -11.85 92.11
N GLU A 199 -25.68 -10.76 91.51
CA GLU A 199 -26.36 -9.66 92.21
C GLU A 199 -27.67 -10.11 92.87
N LEU A 200 -28.36 -11.12 92.30
CA LEU A 200 -29.60 -11.68 92.87
C LEU A 200 -29.38 -12.66 94.04
N VAL A 201 -28.15 -13.10 94.29
CA VAL A 201 -27.79 -14.06 95.35
C VAL A 201 -27.15 -13.38 96.57
N VAL A 202 -26.81 -12.09 96.47
CA VAL A 202 -26.28 -11.24 97.55
C VAL A 202 -27.42 -10.46 98.20
#